data_AF-A0A7V3FJ12-F1
#
_entry.id   AF-A0A7V3FJ12-F1
#
_cell.length_a   1.000
_cell.length_b   1.000
_cell.length_c   1.000
_cell.angle_alpha   90.00
_cell.angle_beta   90.00
_cell.angle_gamma   90.00
#
_symmetry.space_group_name_H-M   'P 1'
#
loop_
_entity.id
_entity.type
_entity.pdbx_description
1 polymer ?
#
loop_
_entity_poly.entity_id
_entity_poly.type
_entity_poly.pdbx_seq_one_letter_code
_entity_poly.pdbx_strand_id
1 'polypeptide(L)'
;MHRVTLIPGEGIGPEVAGAACRIVEAAGVNIEWERVEALPVQERRGDSYLHTEWVESIRRNRVALKGSITTPIAEGPPSLNVALRKAHDLGGTASTTEFAHAVLRALEARAVPRPIPAASR
;
A
#
# COMPACT_ATOMS: atom_id res chain seq x y z
N MET A 1 2.97 -12.28 -12.73
CA MET A 1 3.01 -12.18 -11.27
C MET A 1 3.50 -10.78 -10.96
N HIS A 2 2.73 -10.00 -10.19
CA HIS A 2 3.08 -8.61 -9.86
C HIS A 2 3.59 -8.54 -8.43
N ARG A 3 4.78 -8.00 -8.23
CA ARG A 3 5.31 -7.76 -6.88
C ARG A 3 4.81 -6.41 -6.38
N VAL A 4 4.22 -6.41 -5.19
CA VAL A 4 3.60 -5.22 -4.59
C VAL A 4 4.11 -5.07 -3.17
N THR A 5 4.59 -3.87 -2.84
CA THR A 5 4.98 -3.54 -1.47
C THR A 5 3.74 -3.48 -0.58
N LEU A 6 3.73 -4.21 0.54
CA LEU A 6 2.69 -4.15 1.54
C LEU A 6 3.24 -3.50 2.81
N ILE A 7 2.75 -2.30 3.14
CA ILE A 7 3.01 -1.64 4.42
C ILE A 7 1.72 -1.73 5.24
N PRO A 8 1.60 -2.65 6.21
CA PRO A 8 0.33 -2.93 6.90
C PRO A 8 -0.24 -1.74 7.66
N GLY A 9 0.61 -0.82 8.10
CA GLY A 9 0.23 0.33 8.91
C GLY A 9 0.07 0.00 10.40
N GLU A 10 -0.53 0.94 11.12
CA GLU A 10 -0.77 0.95 12.57
C GLU A 10 -2.27 1.01 12.88
N GLY A 11 -2.63 0.80 14.15
CA GLY A 11 -4.02 0.84 14.61
C GLY A 11 -4.87 -0.22 13.89
N ILE A 12 -5.95 0.20 13.22
CA ILE A 12 -6.78 -0.68 12.38
C ILE A 12 -6.11 -1.07 11.05
N GLY A 13 -4.97 -0.45 10.70
CA GLY A 13 -4.27 -0.63 9.43
C GLY A 13 -4.01 -2.09 9.06
N PRO A 14 -3.39 -2.91 9.93
CA PRO A 14 -3.08 -4.31 9.63
C PRO A 14 -4.32 -5.16 9.33
N GLU A 15 -5.43 -4.91 10.03
CA GLU A 15 -6.69 -5.62 9.82
C GLU A 15 -7.29 -5.29 8.44
N VAL A 16 -7.37 -4.01 8.12
CA VAL A 16 -7.91 -3.52 6.84
C VAL A 16 -7.01 -3.94 5.67
N ALA A 17 -5.69 -3.81 5.81
CA ALA A 17 -4.73 -4.24 4.80
C ALA A 17 -4.81 -5.76 4.56
N GLY A 18 -4.94 -6.55 5.63
CA GLY A 18 -5.15 -8.00 5.53
C GLY A 18 -6.45 -8.35 4.82
N ALA A 19 -7.55 -7.64 5.10
CA ALA A 19 -8.82 -7.81 4.40
C ALA A 19 -8.69 -7.48 2.91
N ALA A 20 -8.00 -6.40 2.55
CA ALA A 20 -7.73 -6.05 1.16
C ALA A 20 -6.91 -7.12 0.44
N CYS A 21 -5.85 -7.65 1.06
CA CYS A 21 -5.06 -8.75 0.49
C CYS A 21 -5.93 -9.99 0.20
N ARG A 22 -6.81 -10.38 1.15
CA ARG A 22 -7.74 -11.52 0.96
C ARG A 22 -8.72 -11.28 -0.18
N ILE A 23 -9.25 -10.06 -0.33
CA ILE A 23 -10.16 -9.72 -1.43
C ILE A 23 -9.44 -9.83 -2.78
N VAL A 24 -8.21 -9.34 -2.86
CA VAL A 24 -7.41 -9.38 -4.10
C VAL A 24 -7.03 -10.82 -4.48
N GLU A 25 -6.69 -11.65 -3.50
CA GLU A 25 -6.45 -13.08 -3.69
C GLU A 25 -7.72 -13.80 -4.14
N ALA A 26 -8.86 -13.55 -3.51
CA ALA A 26 -10.16 -14.11 -3.88
C ALA A 26 -10.62 -13.67 -5.29
N ALA A 27 -10.25 -12.47 -5.72
CA ALA A 27 -10.44 -12.01 -7.09
C ALA A 27 -9.53 -12.75 -8.11
N GLY A 28 -8.62 -13.60 -7.64
CA GLY A 28 -7.69 -14.39 -8.44
C GLY A 28 -6.57 -13.55 -9.08
N VAL A 29 -6.24 -12.41 -8.46
CA VAL A 29 -5.13 -11.57 -8.91
C VAL A 29 -3.83 -12.15 -8.35
N ASN A 30 -2.89 -12.49 -9.23
CA ASN A 30 -1.62 -13.10 -8.83
C ASN A 30 -0.60 -12.03 -8.39
N ILE A 31 -0.62 -11.71 -7.09
CA ILE A 31 0.27 -10.74 -6.42
C ILE A 31 1.25 -11.47 -5.50
N GLU A 32 2.52 -11.08 -5.61
CA GLU A 32 3.54 -11.37 -4.60
C GLU A 32 3.65 -10.17 -3.65
N TRP A 33 3.33 -10.38 -2.38
CA TRP A 33 3.39 -9.32 -1.37
C TRP A 33 4.79 -9.22 -0.77
N GLU A 34 5.49 -8.12 -1.04
CA GLU A 34 6.72 -7.76 -0.31
C GLU A 34 6.30 -6.97 0.93
N ARG A 35 6.16 -7.67 2.07
CA ARG A 35 5.76 -7.04 3.33
C ARG A 35 6.93 -6.25 3.91
N VAL A 36 6.65 -4.99 4.23
CA VAL A 36 7.58 -4.10 4.92
C VAL A 36 6.90 -3.59 6.20
N GLU A 37 7.59 -3.66 7.32
CA GLU A 37 6.98 -3.34 8.62
C GLU A 37 6.62 -1.86 8.72
N ALA A 38 5.44 -1.60 9.30
CA ALA A 38 5.06 -0.27 9.70
C ALA A 38 5.70 0.01 11.06
N LEU A 39 6.89 0.61 11.03
CA LEU A 39 7.59 1.03 12.24
C LEU A 39 6.91 2.25 12.86
N PRO A 40 6.78 2.28 14.20
CA PRO A 40 6.27 3.44 14.91
C PRO A 40 7.06 4.69 14.59
N VAL A 41 6.35 5.81 14.54
CA VAL A 41 6.94 7.16 14.44
C VAL A 41 8.06 7.41 15.44
N GLN A 42 7.97 6.81 16.62
CA GLN A 42 8.90 6.99 17.74
C GLN A 42 10.19 6.19 17.56
N GLU A 43 10.20 5.16 16.70
CA GLU A 43 11.38 4.33 16.40
C GLU A 43 12.20 4.89 15.21
N ARG A 44 11.89 6.13 14.79
CA ARG A 44 12.59 6.82 13.70
C ARG A 44 14.04 7.14 14.05
N ARG A 45 14.95 6.79 13.15
CA ARG A 45 16.36 7.23 13.18
C ARG A 45 16.57 8.35 12.16
N GLY A 46 16.92 9.55 12.63
CA GLY A 46 17.30 10.71 11.81
C GLY A 46 16.17 11.72 11.55
N ASP A 47 16.47 12.76 10.75
CA ASP A 47 15.57 13.91 10.47
C ASP A 47 14.45 13.61 9.45
N SER A 48 14.42 12.39 8.90
CA SER A 48 13.41 11.97 7.91
C SER A 48 12.31 11.15 8.55
N TYR A 49 11.07 11.58 8.35
CA TYR A 49 9.89 10.80 8.74
C TYR A 49 9.66 9.54 7.89
N LEU A 50 10.44 9.35 6.82
CA LEU A 50 10.37 8.20 5.93
C LEU A 50 11.44 7.17 6.26
N HIS A 51 11.02 5.93 6.49
CA HIS A 51 11.95 4.80 6.59
C HIS A 51 12.50 4.47 5.20
N THR A 52 13.82 4.36 5.10
CA THR A 52 14.53 4.05 3.84
C THR A 52 14.00 2.78 3.19
N GLU A 53 13.71 1.75 3.98
CA GLU A 53 13.18 0.48 3.49
C GLU A 53 11.84 0.63 2.75
N TRP A 54 10.97 1.54 3.21
CA TRP A 54 9.70 1.82 2.54
C TRP A 54 9.95 2.42 1.16
N VAL A 55 10.79 3.45 1.12
CA VAL A 55 11.14 4.16 -0.12
C VAL A 55 11.82 3.22 -1.10
N GLU A 56 12.75 2.39 -0.63
CA GLU A 56 13.45 1.43 -1.49
C GLU A 56 12.51 0.34 -2.02
N SER A 57 11.65 -0.23 -1.18
CA SER A 57 10.68 -1.24 -1.60
C SER A 57 9.69 -0.68 -2.61
N ILE A 58 9.11 0.49 -2.32
CA ILE A 58 8.18 1.18 -3.23
C ILE A 58 8.87 1.54 -4.55
N ARG A 59 10.12 2.00 -4.51
CA ARG A 59 10.89 2.34 -5.72
C ARG A 59 11.19 1.10 -6.58
N ARG A 60 11.48 -0.06 -5.95
CA ARG A 60 11.69 -1.33 -6.66
C ARG A 60 10.40 -1.83 -7.30
N ASN A 61 9.30 -1.84 -6.54
CA ASN A 61 8.05 -2.48 -6.96
C ASN A 61 7.10 -1.55 -7.73
N ARG A 62 7.28 -0.23 -7.60
CA ARG A 62 6.47 0.86 -8.19
C ARG A 62 4.99 0.86 -7.79
N VAL A 63 4.55 -0.13 -7.00
CA VAL A 63 3.18 -0.30 -6.54
C VAL A 63 3.23 -0.68 -5.08
N ALA A 64 2.40 -0.04 -4.26
CA ALA A 64 2.30 -0.37 -2.85
C ALA A 64 0.86 -0.29 -2.33
N LEU A 65 0.54 -1.19 -1.41
CA LEU A 65 -0.63 -1.11 -0.54
C LEU A 65 -0.16 -0.68 0.85
N LYS A 66 -0.69 0.45 1.35
CA LYS A 66 -0.33 1.02 2.64
C LYS A 66 -1.56 1.16 3.53
N GLY A 67 -1.52 0.62 4.74
CA GLY A 67 -2.51 0.88 5.79
C GLY A 67 -2.36 2.28 6.42
N SER A 68 -3.21 2.60 7.38
CA SER A 68 -3.10 3.85 8.14
C SER A 68 -1.76 3.93 8.87
N ILE A 69 -1.04 5.06 8.81
CA ILE A 69 0.15 5.28 9.63
C ILE A 69 0.01 6.65 10.28
N THR A 70 0.24 6.71 11.58
CA THR A 70 0.15 7.93 12.36
C THR A 70 1.20 8.91 11.85
N THR A 71 0.79 10.16 11.61
CA THR A 71 1.74 11.25 11.35
C THR A 71 1.87 12.03 12.67
N PRO A 72 3.07 12.20 13.24
CA PRO A 72 3.24 13.09 14.38
C PRO A 72 2.91 14.51 13.94
N ILE A 73 2.25 15.26 14.81
CA ILE A 73 2.06 16.69 14.63
C ILE A 73 3.40 17.33 14.98
N ALA A 74 4.22 17.64 13.97
CA ALA A 74 5.54 18.25 14.13
C ALA A 74 5.80 19.25 12.99
N GLU A 75 6.74 20.19 13.21
CA GLU A 75 7.22 21.17 12.22
C GLU A 75 7.97 20.47 11.07
N GLY A 76 7.20 19.84 10.18
CA GLY A 76 7.68 19.05 9.04
C GLY A 76 6.61 18.93 7.96
N PRO A 77 6.83 18.16 6.87
CA PRO A 77 5.82 18.02 5.83
C PRO A 77 4.48 17.58 6.45
N PRO A 78 3.35 18.18 6.05
CA PRO A 78 2.07 18.11 6.78
C PRO A 78 1.47 16.70 6.91
N SER A 79 2.04 15.71 6.22
CA SER A 79 1.70 14.29 6.34
C SER A 79 2.82 13.40 5.82
N LEU A 80 2.99 12.22 6.43
CA LEU A 80 3.83 11.14 5.92
C LEU A 80 3.47 10.73 4.48
N ASN A 81 2.19 10.85 4.11
CA ASN A 81 1.71 10.57 2.75
C ASN A 81 2.25 11.59 1.74
N VAL A 82 2.40 12.85 2.15
CA VAL A 82 3.01 13.90 1.32
C VAL A 82 4.51 13.65 1.17
N ALA A 83 5.18 13.23 2.26
CA ALA A 83 6.59 12.88 2.21
C ALA A 83 6.85 11.73 1.23
N LEU A 84 6.06 10.65 1.28
CA LEU A 84 6.17 9.53 0.32
C LEU A 84 5.99 9.99 -1.13
N ARG A 85 5.01 10.85 -1.41
CA ARG A 85 4.80 11.41 -2.77
C ARG A 85 6.01 12.18 -3.28
N LYS A 86 6.55 13.07 -2.44
CA LYS A 86 7.74 13.87 -2.77
C LYS A 86 8.97 12.99 -3.02
N ALA A 87 9.17 11.95 -2.20
CA ALA A 87 10.28 11.02 -2.36
C ALA A 87 10.21 10.21 -3.66
N HIS A 88 9.02 10.06 -4.24
CA HIS A 88 8.79 9.29 -5.47
C HIS A 88 8.44 10.15 -6.69
N ASP A 89 8.52 11.49 -6.57
CA ASP A 89 8.12 12.47 -7.60
C ASP A 89 6.71 12.20 -8.18
N LEU A 90 5.83 11.66 -7.33
CA LEU A 90 4.45 11.36 -7.67
C LEU A 90 3.64 12.65 -7.47
N GLY A 91 3.48 13.44 -8.53
CA GLY A 91 2.77 14.74 -8.55
C GLY A 91 1.27 14.71 -8.20
N GLY A 92 0.77 13.65 -7.57
CA GLY A 92 -0.64 13.46 -7.21
C GLY A 92 -0.80 12.60 -5.95
N THR A 93 -2.04 12.39 -5.49
CA THR A 93 -2.41 11.73 -4.23
C THR A 93 -1.98 10.24 -4.17
N ALA A 94 -0.69 9.95 -4.06
CA ALA A 94 -0.16 8.60 -3.86
C ALA A 94 -0.45 8.16 -2.42
N SER A 95 -1.47 7.32 -2.30
CA SER A 95 -1.73 6.38 -1.19
C SER A 95 -2.90 5.45 -1.56
N THR A 96 -3.64 5.77 -2.63
CA THR A 96 -4.82 4.98 -3.04
C THR A 96 -4.87 4.74 -4.56
N THR A 97 -4.44 5.72 -5.37
CA THR A 97 -4.66 5.72 -6.83
C THR A 97 -3.82 4.69 -7.59
N GLU A 98 -2.56 4.45 -7.19
CA GLU A 98 -1.67 3.54 -7.93
C GLU A 98 -1.94 2.06 -7.64
N PHE A 99 -2.33 1.73 -6.40
CA PHE A 99 -2.77 0.38 -6.07
C PHE A 99 -4.07 0.01 -6.80
N ALA A 100 -5.04 0.92 -6.82
CA ALA A 100 -6.28 0.72 -7.57
C ALA A 100 -6.00 0.49 -9.06
N HIS A 101 -5.13 1.29 -9.69
CA HIS A 101 -4.73 1.07 -11.08
C HIS A 101 -3.96 -0.23 -11.31
N ALA A 102 -3.12 -0.66 -10.37
CA ALA A 102 -2.41 -1.93 -10.48
C ALA A 102 -3.36 -3.13 -10.39
N VAL A 103 -4.33 -3.08 -9.47
CA VAL A 103 -5.40 -4.08 -9.36
C VAL A 103 -6.26 -4.07 -10.61
N LEU A 104 -6.68 -2.91 -11.10
CA LEU A 104 -7.47 -2.78 -12.33
C LEU A 104 -6.72 -3.34 -13.55
N ARG A 105 -5.45 -2.99 -13.76
CA ARG A 105 -4.65 -3.57 -14.86
C ARG A 105 -4.50 -5.08 -14.74
N ALA A 106 -4.30 -5.59 -13.53
CA ALA A 106 -4.19 -7.02 -13.30
C ALA A 106 -5.53 -7.76 -13.49
N LEU A 107 -6.66 -7.09 -13.24
CA LEU A 107 -8.01 -7.57 -13.55
C LEU A 107 -8.33 -7.48 -15.04
N GLU A 108 -7.99 -6.38 -15.72
CA GLU A 108 -8.20 -6.15 -17.16
C GLU A 108 -7.37 -7.08 -18.03
N ALA A 109 -6.16 -7.44 -17.58
CA ALA A 109 -5.33 -8.47 -18.21
C ALA A 109 -5.97 -9.88 -18.15
N ARG A 110 -7.03 -10.07 -17.35
CA ARG A 110 -7.89 -11.26 -17.37
C ARG A 110 -9.19 -10.88 -18.07
N ALA A 111 -9.54 -11.59 -19.14
CA ALA A 111 -10.89 -11.53 -19.66
C ALA A 111 -11.89 -11.84 -18.51
N VAL A 112 -12.64 -10.82 -18.09
CA VAL A 112 -13.80 -10.78 -17.16
C VAL A 112 -13.97 -11.98 -16.20
N PRO A 113 -13.83 -11.80 -14.88
CA PRO A 113 -14.15 -12.87 -13.93
C PRO A 113 -15.66 -13.12 -13.86
N ARG A 114 -16.06 -14.40 -13.84
CA ARG A 114 -17.44 -14.86 -13.61
C ARG A 114 -17.94 -14.35 -12.25
N PRO A 115 -19.25 -14.04 -12.12
CA PRO A 115 -19.81 -13.46 -10.91
C PRO A 115 -19.59 -14.36 -9.70
N ILE A 116 -19.29 -13.72 -8.57
CA ILE A 116 -19.21 -14.35 -7.25
C ILE A 116 -20.57 -15.02 -6.97
N PRO A 117 -20.62 -16.33 -6.68
CA PRO A 117 -21.88 -16.98 -6.38
C PRO A 117 -22.46 -16.34 -5.12
N ALA A 118 -23.73 -15.90 -5.20
CA ALA A 118 -24.44 -15.39 -4.04
C ALA A 118 -24.42 -16.45 -2.94
N ALA A 119 -23.97 -16.06 -1.74
CA ALA A 119 -23.98 -16.93 -0.57
C ALA A 119 -25.42 -17.46 -0.37
N SER A 120 -25.58 -18.77 -0.53
CA SER A 120 -26.83 -19.47 -0.22
C SER A 120 -27.13 -19.32 1.26
N ARG A 121 -28.33 -18.80 1.57
CA ARG A 121 -28.89 -18.73 2.92
C ARG A 121 -29.13 -20.11 3.52
#